data_AF-A0A370U7Y2-F1
#
_entry.id   AF-A0A370U7Y2-F1
#
_cell.length_a   1.000
_cell.length_b   1.000
_cell.length_c   1.000
_cell.angle_alpha   90.00
_cell.angle_beta   90.00
_cell.angle_gamma   90.00
#
_symmetry.space_group_name_H-M   'P 1'
#
loop_
_entity.id
_entity.type
_entity.pdbx_description
1 polymer ?
#
loop_
_entity_poly.entity_id
_entity_poly.type
_entity_poly.pdbx_seq_one_letter_code
_entity_poly.pdbx_strand_id
1 'polypeptide(L)'
;MNKSKMLSAYKTVNNLSKESKTIDENVSNKHQLYRSEYDEKLIKEYHFAKFRKNLDQIQNNKALAELLEKEHWSDEDIKTLLAAMR
;
A
#
# COMPACT_ATOMS: atom_id res chain seq x y z
N MET A 1 17.20 -11.45 6.28
CA MET A 1 17.42 -10.22 5.47
C MET A 1 18.03 -9.15 6.37
N ASN A 2 18.97 -8.33 5.88
CA ASN A 2 19.82 -7.49 6.76
C ASN A 2 19.17 -6.11 7.04
N LYS A 3 18.92 -5.76 8.31
CA LYS A 3 18.20 -4.56 8.79
C LYS A 3 18.67 -3.25 8.15
N SER A 4 19.96 -3.17 7.84
CA SER A 4 20.58 -2.05 7.14
C SER A 4 19.98 -1.78 5.76
N LYS A 5 19.72 -2.84 4.98
CA LYS A 5 19.14 -2.73 3.62
C LYS A 5 17.69 -2.23 3.64
N MET A 6 16.94 -2.56 4.69
CA MET A 6 15.57 -2.09 4.87
C MET A 6 15.53 -0.60 5.22
N LEU A 7 16.40 -0.15 6.14
CA LEU A 7 16.49 1.26 6.52
C LEU A 7 16.98 2.15 5.38
N SER A 8 17.91 1.67 4.55
CA SER A 8 18.34 2.41 3.37
C SER A 8 17.21 2.53 2.34
N ALA A 9 16.46 1.45 2.10
CA ALA A 9 15.29 1.47 1.20
C ALA A 9 14.18 2.41 1.70
N TYR A 10 13.93 2.44 3.01
CA TYR A 10 12.97 3.36 3.60
C TYR A 10 13.40 4.82 3.45
N LYS A 11 14.69 5.12 3.68
CA LYS A 11 15.24 6.47 3.50
C LYS A 11 15.19 6.93 2.04
N THR A 12 15.50 6.06 1.07
CA THR A 12 15.42 6.42 -0.35
C THR A 12 13.98 6.73 -0.77
N VAL A 13 13.01 5.92 -0.36
CA VAL A 13 11.59 6.18 -0.66
C VAL A 13 11.08 7.46 0.01
N ASN A 14 11.46 7.70 1.26
CA ASN A 14 11.08 8.92 1.98
C ASN A 14 11.69 10.19 1.34
N ASN A 15 12.92 10.10 0.82
CA ASN A 15 13.56 11.22 0.14
C ASN A 15 12.95 11.50 -1.24
N LEU A 16 12.54 10.46 -1.99
CA LEU A 16 11.76 10.64 -3.23
C LEU A 16 10.46 11.42 -2.99
N SER A 17 9.79 11.17 -1.86
CA SER A 17 8.58 11.92 -1.50
C SER A 17 8.83 13.41 -1.22
N LYS A 18 10.07 13.78 -0.86
CA LYS A 18 10.45 15.18 -0.60
C LYS A 18 10.87 15.91 -1.88
N GLU A 19 11.54 15.25 -2.82
CA GLU A 19 11.88 15.84 -4.13
C GLU A 19 10.64 16.12 -4.99
N SER A 20 9.54 15.38 -4.78
CA SER A 20 8.26 15.68 -5.44
C SER A 20 7.60 17.01 -5.00
N LYS A 21 8.13 17.71 -3.99
CA LYS A 21 7.59 19.00 -3.52
C LYS A 21 8.18 20.23 -4.23
N THR A 22 9.20 20.07 -5.07
CA THR A 22 9.83 21.20 -5.79
C THR A 22 9.36 21.38 -7.23
N ILE A 23 8.39 20.58 -7.68
CA ILE A 23 7.79 20.70 -9.01
C ILE A 23 6.28 20.87 -8.82
N ASP A 24 5.79 22.07 -8.43
CA ASP A 24 4.35 22.37 -8.56
C ASP A 24 3.98 23.86 -8.37
N GLU A 25 4.84 24.80 -8.80
CA GLU A 25 4.42 26.23 -8.88
C GLU A 25 4.02 26.68 -10.30
N ASN A 26 4.03 25.80 -11.31
CA ASN A 26 3.71 26.19 -12.70
C ASN A 26 2.77 25.23 -13.47
N VAL A 27 1.91 24.48 -12.79
CA VAL A 27 0.87 23.67 -13.48
C VAL A 27 -0.52 24.27 -13.22
N SER A 28 -0.72 25.49 -13.74
CA SER A 28 -2.05 26.09 -13.94
C SER A 28 -2.84 25.44 -15.09
N ASN A 29 -2.44 24.25 -15.56
CA ASN A 29 -3.27 23.38 -16.39
C ASN A 29 -3.65 22.17 -15.54
N LYS A 30 -4.68 22.34 -14.69
CA LYS A 30 -5.37 21.23 -14.01
C LYS A 30 -5.99 20.34 -15.08
N HIS A 31 -5.20 19.44 -15.66
CA HIS A 31 -5.77 18.35 -16.42
C HIS A 31 -6.48 17.47 -15.38
N GLN A 32 -7.81 17.45 -15.44
CA GLN A 32 -8.59 16.61 -14.53
C GLN A 32 -8.18 15.16 -14.79
N LEU A 33 -7.60 14.51 -13.77
CA LEU A 33 -7.20 13.10 -13.82
C LEU A 33 -8.38 12.19 -14.15
N TYR A 34 -9.59 12.63 -13.79
CA TYR A 34 -10.85 11.96 -14.00
C TYR A 34 -11.74 12.75 -14.95
N ARG A 35 -12.60 12.04 -15.69
CA ARG A 35 -13.48 12.64 -16.72
C ARG A 35 -14.55 13.57 -16.14
N SER A 36 -14.95 13.34 -14.89
CA SER A 36 -15.92 14.14 -14.15
C SER A 36 -15.68 14.03 -12.64
N GLU A 37 -16.23 14.97 -11.87
CA GLU A 37 -16.24 14.90 -10.40
C GLU A 37 -17.03 13.68 -9.89
N TYR A 38 -18.06 13.27 -10.62
CA TYR A 38 -18.83 12.07 -10.32
C TYR A 38 -17.97 10.80 -10.45
N ASP A 39 -17.20 10.68 -11.53
CA ASP A 39 -16.32 9.54 -11.74
C ASP A 39 -15.23 9.48 -10.67
N GLU A 40 -14.66 10.63 -10.29
CA GLU A 40 -13.69 10.70 -9.20
C GLU A 40 -14.29 10.21 -7.88
N LYS A 41 -15.52 10.65 -7.55
CA LYS A 41 -16.22 10.21 -6.36
C LYS A 41 -16.49 8.69 -6.39
N LEU A 42 -17.01 8.18 -7.50
CA LEU A 42 -17.30 6.75 -7.67
C LEU A 42 -16.04 5.89 -7.54
N ILE A 43 -14.94 6.31 -8.17
CA ILE A 43 -13.65 5.61 -8.10
C ILE A 43 -13.14 5.60 -6.66
N LYS A 44 -13.18 6.74 -5.96
CA LYS A 44 -12.77 6.83 -4.55
C LYS A 44 -13.62 5.96 -3.65
N GLU A 45 -14.94 5.98 -3.82
CA GLU A 45 -15.86 5.13 -3.04
C GLU A 45 -15.59 3.64 -3.28
N TYR A 46 -15.39 3.24 -4.54
CA TYR A 46 -15.03 1.88 -4.89
C TYR A 46 -13.70 1.45 -4.24
N HIS A 47 -12.67 2.28 -4.34
CA HIS A 47 -11.38 1.99 -3.70
C HIS A 47 -11.52 1.92 -2.18
N PHE A 48 -12.25 2.84 -1.57
CA PHE A 48 -12.50 2.85 -0.13
C PHE A 48 -13.23 1.57 0.32
N ALA A 49 -14.25 1.15 -0.41
CA ALA A 49 -14.95 -0.10 -0.15
C ALA A 49 -14.02 -1.32 -0.28
N LYS A 50 -13.17 -1.35 -1.31
CA LYS A 50 -12.15 -2.40 -1.49
C LYS A 50 -11.14 -2.42 -0.34
N PHE A 51 -10.67 -1.25 0.10
CA PHE A 51 -9.78 -1.15 1.26
C PHE A 51 -10.44 -1.69 2.52
N ARG A 52 -11.69 -1.32 2.80
CA ARG A 52 -12.44 -1.83 3.95
C ARG A 52 -12.59 -3.35 3.90
N LYS A 53 -12.92 -3.91 2.73
CA LYS A 53 -13.02 -5.36 2.54
C LYS A 53 -11.67 -6.06 2.80
N ASN A 54 -10.59 -5.53 2.22
CA ASN A 54 -9.26 -6.12 2.40
C ASN A 54 -8.79 -6.02 3.86
N LEU A 55 -9.11 -4.91 4.53
CA LEU A 55 -8.79 -4.71 5.95
C LEU A 55 -9.52 -5.74 6.81
N ASP A 56 -10.82 -5.95 6.59
CA ASP A 56 -11.62 -6.95 7.29
C ASP A 56 -11.06 -8.37 7.07
N GLN A 57 -10.71 -8.71 5.83
CA GLN A 57 -10.07 -9.98 5.51
C GLN A 57 -8.74 -10.19 6.26
N ILE A 58 -7.94 -9.14 6.42
CA ILE A 58 -6.65 -9.23 7.15
C ILE A 58 -6.88 -9.35 8.65
N GLN A 59 -7.78 -8.54 9.23
CA GLN A 59 -8.04 -8.52 10.67
C GLN A 59 -8.66 -9.83 11.17
N ASN A 60 -9.52 -10.45 10.37
CA ASN A 60 -10.19 -11.69 10.73
C ASN A 60 -9.41 -12.96 10.33
N ASN A 61 -8.26 -12.82 9.66
CA ASN A 61 -7.46 -13.97 9.25
C ASN A 61 -6.46 -14.38 10.33
N LYS A 62 -6.86 -15.40 11.11
CA LYS A 62 -6.05 -15.97 12.19
C LYS A 62 -4.69 -16.49 11.71
N ALA A 63 -4.61 -17.12 10.54
CA ALA A 63 -3.36 -17.63 10.01
C ALA A 63 -2.38 -16.49 9.71
N LEU A 64 -2.88 -15.34 9.28
CA LEU A 64 -2.06 -14.15 9.01
C LEU A 64 -1.59 -13.48 10.31
N ALA A 65 -2.43 -13.45 11.35
CA ALA A 65 -2.04 -13.02 12.69
C ALA A 65 -0.92 -13.90 13.27
N GLU A 66 -1.06 -15.23 13.17
CA GLU A 66 -0.05 -16.20 13.62
C GLU A 66 1.28 -16.04 12.85
N LEU A 67 1.22 -15.73 11.55
CA LEU A 67 2.41 -15.44 10.73
C LEU A 67 3.13 -14.15 11.16
N LEU A 68 2.39 -13.13 11.60
CA LEU A 68 2.98 -11.85 12.04
C LEU A 68 3.72 -11.96 13.38
N GLU A 69 3.34 -12.92 14.24
CA GLU A 69 4.00 -13.16 15.53
C GLU A 69 5.28 -14.00 15.41
N LYS A 70 5.49 -14.69 14.28
CA LYS A 70 6.72 -15.48 14.04
C LYS A 70 7.93 -14.57 13.81
N GLU A 71 9.02 -14.85 14.52
CA GLU A 71 10.29 -14.12 14.39
C GLU A 71 10.99 -14.38 13.03
N HIS A 72 10.82 -15.58 12.49
CA HIS A 72 11.37 -15.98 11.19
C HIS A 72 10.31 -16.69 10.35
N TRP A 73 10.32 -16.41 9.05
CA TRP A 73 9.39 -17.01 8.10
C TRP A 73 10.11 -18.09 7.29
N SER A 74 9.46 -19.25 7.17
CA SER A 74 9.84 -20.31 6.26
C SER A 74 9.24 -20.11 4.86
N ASP A 75 9.67 -20.89 3.88
CA ASP A 75 9.07 -20.87 2.54
C ASP A 75 7.59 -21.29 2.56
N GLU A 76 7.19 -22.11 3.52
CA GLU A 76 5.79 -22.51 3.71
C GLU A 76 4.94 -21.35 4.28
N ASP A 77 5.51 -20.55 5.18
CA ASP A 77 4.88 -19.36 5.73
C ASP A 77 4.59 -18.32 4.63
N ILE A 78 5.54 -18.15 3.70
CA ILE A 78 5.39 -17.26 2.53
C ILE A 78 4.28 -17.77 1.59
N LYS A 79 4.21 -19.09 1.34
CA LYS A 79 3.12 -19.68 0.54
C LYS A 79 1.76 -19.46 1.20
N THR A 80 1.71 -19.59 2.53
CA THR A 80 0.49 -19.43 3.32
C THR A 80 0.03 -17.97 3.29
N LEU A 81 0.95 -17.02 3.42
CA LEU A 81 0.67 -15.59 3.24
C LEU A 81 0.10 -15.29 1.84
N LEU A 82 0.74 -15.79 0.79
CA LEU A 82 0.29 -15.55 -0.58
C LEU A 82 -1.09 -16.17 -0.88
N ALA A 83 -1.38 -17.34 -0.32
CA ALA A 83 -2.70 -17.97 -0.42
C ALA A 83 -3.78 -17.17 0.34
N ALA A 84 -3.43 -16.62 1.51
CA ALA A 84 -4.33 -15.81 2.33
C ALA A 84 -4.69 -14.44 1.73
N MET A 85 -3.86 -13.91 0.82
CA MET A 85 -4.08 -12.61 0.17
C MET A 85 -4.67 -12.71 -1.24
N ARG A 86 -4.98 -13.93 -1.70
CA ARG A 86 -5.56 -14.19 -3.02
C ARG A 86 -7.08 -14.14 -2.97
#